data_AF-A0A150MDB8-F1
#
_entry.id   AF-A0A150MDB8-F1
#
_cell.length_a   1.000
_cell.length_b   1.000
_cell.length_c   1.000
_cell.angle_alpha   90.00
_cell.angle_beta   90.00
_cell.angle_gamma   90.00
#
_symmetry.space_group_name_H-M   'P 1'
#
loop_
_entity.id
_entity.type
_entity.pdbx_description
1 polymer ?
#
loop_
_entity_poly.entity_id
_entity_poly.type
_entity_poly.pdbx_seq_one_letter_code
_entity_poly.pdbx_strand_id
1 'polypeptide(L)'
;MIRLTFKNYVLGHTHVMTVHGFVILPVTLIALYFVWKRKRWRQEMPFLVLHVLNFALSTWYAFWFYKGWLPLTERFDLLDKFNFARYHFLRPMVIYVLFAMALKIIWQEGRRWRAVSAAAIALQLLVLVLHNEEIVYRNKPSFREFYAEKQFAAIREYIGRPVHTYRVASIGIHAAIAQYNGFYTLDTYNNFYPLEYKHRFRCIIAKELEKNKKLREYFDEWGGRCYLFVDELGKHYMFKKTSKRTIRHLELNTKAFYAMGGRYIFSALPIENASDNALHLERVFRSDESAWTIYLYKVAWKGGT
;
A
#
# COMPACT_ATOMS: atom_id res chain seq x y z
N MET A 1 -10.28 9.80 -14.23
CA MET A 1 -9.10 10.38 -14.90
C MET A 1 -8.76 11.77 -14.36
N ILE A 2 -9.58 12.81 -14.59
CA ILE A 2 -9.30 14.21 -14.21
C ILE A 2 -8.84 14.38 -12.76
N ARG A 3 -9.62 13.85 -11.80
CA ARG A 3 -9.27 13.91 -10.36
C ARG A 3 -7.89 13.30 -10.06
N LEU A 4 -7.54 12.19 -10.71
CA LEU A 4 -6.26 11.50 -10.50
C LEU A 4 -5.12 12.29 -11.12
N THR A 5 -5.32 12.87 -12.31
CA THR A 5 -4.35 13.76 -12.98
C THR A 5 -3.98 14.94 -12.09
N PHE A 6 -4.97 15.66 -11.54
CA PHE A 6 -4.71 16.81 -10.68
C PHE A 6 -4.13 16.41 -9.31
N LYS A 7 -4.65 15.33 -8.71
CA LYS A 7 -4.11 14.81 -7.46
C LYS A 7 -2.64 14.44 -7.61
N ASN A 8 -2.29 13.70 -8.65
CA ASN A 8 -0.92 13.32 -8.94
C ASN A 8 -0.08 14.56 -9.27
N TYR A 9 -0.61 15.50 -10.05
CA TYR A 9 0.09 16.73 -10.42
C TYR A 9 0.50 17.56 -9.20
N VAL A 10 -0.37 17.68 -8.19
CA VAL A 10 -0.10 18.53 -7.01
C VAL A 10 0.62 17.77 -5.89
N LEU A 11 0.18 16.55 -5.58
CA LEU A 11 0.65 15.80 -4.41
C LEU A 11 1.72 14.76 -4.74
N GLY A 12 1.92 14.45 -6.01
CA GLY A 12 2.79 13.36 -6.44
C GLY A 12 2.18 11.98 -6.20
N HIS A 13 3.00 10.95 -6.36
CA HIS A 13 2.63 9.56 -6.10
C HIS A 13 3.41 9.05 -4.89
N THR A 14 2.77 8.26 -4.04
CA THR A 14 3.39 7.57 -2.90
C THR A 14 4.66 6.77 -3.22
N HIS A 15 4.79 6.18 -4.41
CA HIS A 15 6.02 5.45 -4.80
C HIS A 15 7.18 6.37 -5.21
N VAL A 16 6.88 7.65 -5.43
CA VAL A 16 7.82 8.66 -5.92
C VAL A 16 7.47 9.99 -5.27
N MET A 17 7.54 9.99 -3.94
CA MET A 17 7.11 11.12 -3.13
C MET A 17 8.10 12.26 -3.30
N THR A 18 7.67 13.33 -3.96
CA THR A 18 8.50 14.52 -4.26
C THR A 18 8.21 15.68 -3.33
N VAL A 19 7.07 15.66 -2.63
CA VAL A 19 6.64 16.69 -1.65
C VAL A 19 6.65 18.12 -2.25
N HIS A 20 6.60 18.21 -3.59
CA HIS A 20 6.84 19.43 -4.36
C HIS A 20 5.69 20.43 -4.30
N GLY A 21 4.49 19.99 -3.90
CA GLY A 21 3.30 20.84 -3.83
C GLY A 21 3.42 22.01 -2.86
N PHE A 22 4.24 21.89 -1.81
CA PHE A 22 4.35 22.92 -0.77
C PHE A 22 5.23 24.11 -1.16
N VAL A 23 6.32 23.89 -1.90
CA VAL A 23 7.31 24.93 -2.21
C VAL A 23 7.57 25.03 -3.70
N ILE A 24 7.96 23.92 -4.34
CA ILE A 24 8.35 23.92 -5.75
C ILE A 24 7.20 24.40 -6.63
N LEU A 25 5.98 23.89 -6.44
CA LEU A 25 4.83 24.26 -7.28
C LEU A 25 4.50 25.78 -7.18
N PRO A 26 4.33 26.40 -6.00
CA PRO A 26 4.19 27.84 -5.90
C PRO A 26 5.34 28.62 -6.57
N VAL A 27 6.58 28.19 -6.37
CA VAL A 27 7.77 28.84 -6.95
C VAL A 27 7.77 28.77 -8.47
N THR A 28 7.41 27.63 -9.06
CA THR A 28 7.32 27.49 -10.52
C THR A 28 6.19 28.34 -11.11
N LEU A 29 5.06 28.48 -10.41
CA LEU A 29 3.97 29.37 -10.82
C LEU A 29 4.38 30.86 -10.76
N ILE A 30 5.13 31.27 -9.74
CA ILE A 30 5.69 32.64 -9.66
C ILE A 30 6.66 32.88 -10.82
N ALA A 31 7.54 31.92 -11.13
CA ALA A 31 8.44 32.02 -12.28
C ALA A 31 7.67 32.11 -13.61
N LEU A 32 6.59 31.33 -13.80
CA LEU A 32 5.70 31.45 -14.96
C LEU A 32 5.09 32.85 -15.09
N TYR A 33 4.66 33.46 -13.99
CA TYR A 33 4.17 34.83 -13.99
C TYR A 33 5.24 35.82 -14.49
N PHE A 34 6.50 35.66 -14.07
CA PHE A 34 7.59 36.50 -14.56
C PHE A 34 7.89 36.29 -16.05
N VAL A 35 7.90 35.04 -16.52
CA VAL A 35 8.06 34.73 -17.94
C VAL A 35 6.97 35.41 -18.77
N TRP A 36 5.71 35.33 -18.32
CA TRP A 36 4.55 35.98 -18.97
C TRP A 36 4.68 37.50 -18.96
N LYS A 37 4.88 38.11 -17.78
CA LYS A 37 4.96 39.56 -17.60
C LYS A 37 6.13 40.20 -18.38
N ARG A 38 7.27 39.53 -18.43
CA ARG A 38 8.49 40.02 -19.11
C ARG A 38 8.57 39.61 -20.58
N LYS A 39 7.57 38.87 -21.08
CA LYS A 39 7.50 38.34 -22.45
C LYS A 39 8.73 37.48 -22.84
N ARG A 40 9.32 36.76 -21.89
CA ARG A 40 10.56 35.94 -22.09
C ARG A 40 10.31 34.53 -22.63
N TRP A 41 9.16 34.28 -23.26
CA TRP A 41 8.72 32.95 -23.70
C TRP A 41 9.73 32.19 -24.56
N ARG A 42 10.41 32.88 -25.49
CA ARG A 42 11.42 32.27 -26.37
C ARG A 42 12.71 31.93 -25.63
N GLN A 43 13.09 32.75 -24.65
CA GLN A 43 14.31 32.55 -23.85
C GLN A 43 14.14 31.40 -22.87
N GLU A 44 12.98 31.33 -22.22
CA GLU A 44 12.66 30.30 -21.21
C GLU A 44 11.84 29.16 -21.82
N MET A 45 12.00 28.89 -23.12
CA MET A 45 11.31 27.80 -23.82
C MET A 45 11.48 26.43 -23.12
N PRO A 46 12.70 26.03 -22.67
CA PRO A 46 12.87 24.77 -21.96
C PRO A 46 12.04 24.68 -20.67
N PHE A 47 11.86 25.80 -19.96
CA PHE A 47 11.05 25.84 -18.74
C PHE A 47 9.55 25.59 -19.02
N LEU A 48 9.05 26.11 -20.15
CA LEU A 48 7.68 25.88 -20.60
C LEU A 48 7.48 24.44 -21.06
N VAL A 49 8.43 23.90 -21.83
CA VAL A 49 8.39 22.48 -22.26
C VAL A 49 8.41 21.54 -21.07
N LEU A 50 9.19 21.83 -20.02
CA LEU A 50 9.21 21.00 -18.82
C LEU A 50 7.87 21.07 -18.06
N HIS A 51 7.15 22.20 -18.06
CA HIS A 51 5.79 22.27 -17.50
C HIS A 51 4.81 21.39 -18.29
N VAL A 52 4.86 21.49 -19.62
CA VAL A 52 4.04 20.65 -20.52
C VAL A 52 4.38 19.17 -20.31
N LEU A 53 5.66 18.81 -20.23
CA LEU A 53 6.12 17.46 -19.96
C LEU A 53 5.66 16.96 -18.60
N ASN A 54 5.77 17.75 -17.53
CA ASN A 54 5.30 17.38 -16.20
C ASN A 54 3.78 17.10 -16.19
N PHE A 55 3.01 17.96 -16.86
CA PHE A 55 1.57 17.76 -17.00
C PHE A 55 1.23 16.53 -17.87
N ALA A 56 1.96 16.33 -18.96
CA ALA A 56 1.82 15.17 -19.84
C ALA A 56 2.15 13.86 -19.11
N LEU A 57 3.21 13.81 -18.31
CA LEU A 57 3.56 12.66 -17.47
C LEU A 57 2.48 12.38 -16.41
N SER A 58 1.92 13.43 -15.79
CA SER A 58 0.81 13.26 -14.83
C SER A 58 -0.45 12.72 -15.51
N THR A 59 -0.75 13.23 -16.70
CA THR A 59 -1.89 12.79 -17.51
C THR A 59 -1.70 11.36 -18.00
N TRP A 60 -0.51 11.01 -18.50
CA TRP A 60 -0.14 9.67 -18.93
C TRP A 60 -0.35 8.64 -17.81
N TYR A 61 0.13 8.95 -16.60
CA TYR A 61 -0.10 8.11 -15.45
C TYR A 61 -1.60 7.89 -15.18
N ALA A 62 -2.40 8.96 -15.18
CA ALA A 62 -3.84 8.85 -14.92
C ALA A 62 -4.59 8.14 -16.05
N PHE A 63 -4.10 8.28 -17.29
CA PHE A 63 -4.64 7.63 -18.47
C PHE A 63 -4.36 6.12 -18.44
N TRP A 64 -3.18 5.69 -18.01
CA TRP A 64 -2.82 4.27 -17.95
C TRP A 64 -3.75 3.42 -17.08
N PHE A 65 -4.32 4.01 -16.02
CA PHE A 65 -5.29 3.33 -15.14
C PHE A 65 -6.75 3.56 -15.53
N TYR A 66 -7.01 4.12 -16.72
CA TYR A 66 -8.37 4.34 -17.20
C TYR A 66 -8.92 3.07 -17.86
N LYS A 67 -10.05 2.57 -17.33
CA LYS A 67 -10.72 1.36 -17.83
C LYS A 67 -11.18 1.44 -19.31
N GLY A 68 -11.21 2.62 -19.92
CA GLY A 68 -11.58 2.76 -21.34
C GLY A 68 -10.54 2.25 -22.33
N TRP A 69 -9.30 1.92 -21.90
CA TRP A 69 -8.27 1.35 -22.77
C TRP A 69 -8.22 -0.17 -22.79
N LEU A 70 -9.10 -0.87 -22.04
CA LEU A 70 -9.16 -2.34 -22.06
C LEU A 70 -9.24 -2.96 -23.48
N PRO A 71 -10.07 -2.43 -24.42
CA PRO A 71 -10.13 -2.99 -25.77
C PRO A 71 -8.82 -2.89 -26.56
N LEU A 72 -7.93 -1.97 -26.18
CA LEU A 72 -6.62 -1.78 -26.80
C LEU A 72 -5.55 -2.65 -26.14
N THR A 73 -5.60 -2.84 -24.82
CA THR A 73 -4.68 -3.75 -24.11
C THR A 73 -4.92 -5.20 -24.49
N GLU A 74 -6.18 -5.59 -24.75
CA GLU A 74 -6.51 -6.95 -25.23
C GLU A 74 -6.02 -7.22 -26.66
N ARG A 75 -5.88 -6.19 -27.49
CA ARG A 75 -5.39 -6.32 -28.89
C ARG A 75 -3.87 -6.29 -28.98
N PHE A 76 -3.21 -5.53 -28.10
CA PHE A 76 -1.76 -5.34 -28.13
C PHE A 76 -1.14 -5.86 -26.83
N ASP A 77 -0.65 -7.09 -26.89
CA ASP A 77 -0.03 -7.83 -25.78
C ASP A 77 1.09 -7.06 -25.06
N LEU A 78 1.82 -6.19 -25.77
CA LEU A 78 2.84 -5.31 -25.17
C LEU A 78 2.25 -4.33 -24.14
N LEU A 79 1.05 -3.80 -24.40
CA LEU A 79 0.39 -2.82 -23.52
C LEU A 79 -0.17 -3.49 -22.25
N ASP A 80 -0.46 -4.78 -22.31
CA ASP A 80 -0.90 -5.56 -21.15
C ASP A 80 0.29 -6.04 -20.29
N LYS A 81 1.36 -6.53 -20.94
CA LYS A 81 2.53 -7.08 -20.25
C LYS A 81 3.45 -6.01 -19.67
N PHE A 82 3.66 -4.91 -20.38
CA PHE A 82 4.57 -3.86 -19.92
C PHE A 82 3.80 -2.71 -19.25
N ASN A 83 4.15 -2.41 -18.00
CA ASN A 83 3.52 -1.32 -17.27
C ASN A 83 4.16 0.03 -17.65
N PHE A 84 3.62 0.69 -18.68
CA PHE A 84 4.09 2.02 -19.10
C PHE A 84 3.70 3.14 -18.11
N ALA A 85 2.88 2.92 -17.08
CA ALA A 85 2.74 3.94 -16.02
C ALA A 85 4.07 4.23 -15.32
N ARG A 86 5.05 3.31 -15.40
CA ARG A 86 6.40 3.47 -14.83
C ARG A 86 7.16 4.67 -15.40
N TYR A 87 6.81 5.20 -16.57
CA TYR A 87 7.45 6.44 -17.05
C TYR A 87 7.20 7.65 -16.11
N HIS A 88 6.23 7.57 -15.19
CA HIS A 88 6.06 8.57 -14.15
C HIS A 88 7.27 8.67 -13.18
N PHE A 89 8.16 7.67 -13.14
CA PHE A 89 9.41 7.73 -12.35
C PHE A 89 10.39 8.80 -12.86
N LEU A 90 10.24 9.30 -14.10
CA LEU A 90 11.04 10.42 -14.61
C LEU A 90 10.63 11.77 -13.99
N ARG A 91 9.43 11.83 -13.41
CA ARG A 91 8.80 13.07 -12.98
C ARG A 91 9.54 13.85 -11.87
N PRO A 92 10.19 13.22 -10.86
CA PRO A 92 11.01 13.94 -9.89
C PRO A 92 12.12 14.75 -10.55
N MET A 93 12.83 14.16 -11.51
CA MET A 93 13.86 14.85 -12.25
C MET A 93 13.29 16.08 -12.94
N VAL A 94 12.17 15.94 -13.66
CA VAL A 94 11.48 17.06 -14.31
C VAL A 94 11.10 18.15 -13.30
N ILE A 95 10.54 17.77 -12.15
CA ILE A 95 10.12 18.71 -11.08
C ILE A 95 11.31 19.47 -10.49
N TYR A 96 12.42 18.81 -10.20
CA TYR A 96 13.59 19.46 -9.60
C TYR A 96 14.37 20.30 -10.62
N VAL A 97 14.39 19.91 -11.89
CA VAL A 97 14.92 20.78 -12.97
C VAL A 97 14.02 22.00 -13.14
N LEU A 98 12.69 21.83 -13.11
CA LEU A 98 11.73 22.96 -13.09
C LEU A 98 11.99 23.88 -11.90
N PHE A 99 12.26 23.33 -10.73
CA PHE A 99 12.57 24.12 -9.55
C PHE A 99 13.85 24.95 -9.75
N ALA A 100 14.94 24.32 -10.21
CA ALA A 100 16.20 25.01 -10.48
C ALA A 100 16.04 26.15 -11.51
N MET A 101 15.30 25.90 -12.59
CA MET A 101 14.99 26.92 -13.60
C MET A 101 14.11 28.05 -13.03
N ALA A 102 13.09 27.73 -12.23
CA ALA A 102 12.23 28.72 -11.59
C ALA A 102 13.03 29.62 -10.65
N LEU A 103 13.93 29.04 -9.85
CA LEU A 103 14.83 29.78 -8.96
C LEU A 103 15.76 30.72 -9.74
N LYS A 104 16.30 30.27 -10.89
CA LYS A 104 17.12 31.10 -11.79
C LYS A 104 16.32 32.28 -12.33
N ILE A 105 15.11 32.05 -12.85
CA ILE A 105 14.24 33.09 -13.40
C ILE A 105 13.91 34.13 -12.32
N ILE A 106 13.53 33.68 -11.13
CA ILE A 106 13.22 34.56 -9.99
C ILE A 106 14.47 35.34 -9.53
N TRP A 107 15.63 34.68 -9.46
CA TRP A 107 16.89 35.30 -9.05
C TRP A 107 17.29 36.51 -9.93
N GLN A 108 16.92 36.47 -11.22
CA GLN A 108 17.20 37.54 -12.18
C GLN A 108 16.32 38.78 -12.00
N GLU A 109 15.25 38.73 -11.19
CA GLU A 109 14.33 39.86 -10.97
C GLU A 109 14.82 40.86 -9.89
N GLY A 110 16.03 40.67 -9.34
CA GLY A 110 16.70 41.63 -8.49
C GLY A 110 16.96 41.15 -7.06
N ARG A 111 17.60 41.99 -6.23
CA ARG A 111 18.15 41.60 -4.91
C ARG A 111 17.11 40.98 -3.96
N ARG A 112 15.90 41.52 -3.92
CA ARG A 112 14.79 40.96 -3.10
C ARG A 112 14.44 39.54 -3.54
N TRP A 113 14.35 39.30 -4.84
CA TRP A 113 14.00 37.99 -5.38
C TRP A 113 15.12 36.95 -5.27
N ARG A 114 16.40 37.38 -5.23
CA ARG A 114 17.51 36.50 -4.86
C ARG A 114 17.34 35.91 -3.46
N ALA A 115 16.94 36.75 -2.49
CA ALA A 115 16.64 36.28 -1.14
C ALA A 115 15.44 35.33 -1.12
N VAL A 116 14.40 35.60 -1.92
CA VAL A 116 13.25 34.67 -2.09
C VAL A 116 13.70 33.32 -2.66
N SER A 117 14.56 33.29 -3.68
CA SER A 117 15.10 32.04 -4.22
C SER A 117 15.91 31.27 -3.18
N ALA A 118 16.77 31.93 -2.41
CA ALA A 118 17.52 31.28 -1.33
C ALA A 118 16.58 30.73 -0.23
N ALA A 119 15.58 31.51 0.18
CA ALA A 119 14.57 31.09 1.14
C ALA A 119 13.75 29.90 0.64
N ALA A 120 13.40 29.86 -0.65
CA ALA A 120 12.71 28.74 -1.26
C ALA A 120 13.53 27.44 -1.21
N ILE A 121 14.84 27.51 -1.44
CA ILE A 121 15.74 26.35 -1.29
C ILE A 121 15.73 25.88 0.17
N ALA A 122 15.95 26.79 1.12
CA ALA A 122 15.96 26.46 2.55
C ALA A 122 14.63 25.84 3.01
N LEU A 123 13.51 26.39 2.56
CA LEU A 123 12.18 25.89 2.87
C LEU A 123 11.93 24.50 2.25
N GLN A 124 12.36 24.27 1.00
CA GLN A 124 12.25 22.95 0.38
C GLN A 124 13.09 21.91 1.14
N LEU A 125 14.30 22.26 1.58
CA LEU A 125 15.12 21.38 2.42
C LEU A 125 14.46 21.07 3.76
N LEU A 126 13.87 22.07 4.42
CA LEU A 126 13.12 21.88 5.66
C LEU A 126 11.94 20.92 5.45
N VAL A 127 11.17 21.12 4.37
CA VAL A 127 10.05 20.23 4.02
C VAL A 127 10.54 18.80 3.81
N LEU A 128 11.67 18.59 3.13
CA LEU A 128 12.25 17.26 2.92
C LEU A 128 12.69 16.60 4.24
N VAL A 129 13.33 17.36 5.15
CA VAL A 129 13.72 16.85 6.47
C VAL A 129 12.49 16.42 7.26
N LEU A 130 11.44 17.25 7.31
CA LEU A 130 10.21 16.91 8.04
C LEU A 130 9.47 15.70 7.45
N HIS A 131 9.66 15.41 6.17
CA HIS A 131 9.10 14.24 5.48
C HIS A 131 10.08 13.06 5.38
N ASN A 132 11.22 13.12 6.07
CA ASN A 132 12.15 12.00 6.14
C ASN A 132 11.45 10.77 6.74
N GLU A 133 11.69 9.60 6.16
CA GLU A 133 11.02 8.36 6.53
C GLU A 133 11.25 7.97 8.00
N GLU A 134 12.42 8.28 8.57
CA GLU A 134 12.73 8.04 9.98
C GLU A 134 11.81 8.87 10.90
N ILE A 135 11.47 10.10 10.50
CA ILE A 135 10.56 10.96 11.26
C ILE A 135 9.11 10.52 11.06
N VAL A 136 8.70 10.27 9.81
CA VAL A 136 7.32 9.90 9.46
C VAL A 136 6.93 8.55 10.06
N TYR A 137 7.86 7.58 10.09
CA TYR A 137 7.60 6.22 10.55
C TYR A 137 8.11 5.92 11.95
N ARG A 138 8.61 6.90 12.72
CA ARG A 138 9.10 6.71 14.11
C ARG A 138 8.15 5.98 15.05
N ASN A 139 6.83 6.09 14.81
CA ASN A 139 5.78 5.46 15.63
C ASN A 139 5.30 4.11 15.07
N LYS A 140 5.96 3.58 14.03
CA LYS A 140 5.72 2.23 13.50
C LYS A 140 6.51 1.21 14.32
N PRO A 141 6.04 -0.05 14.39
CA PRO A 141 6.82 -1.11 15.02
C PRO A 141 8.21 -1.20 14.39
N SER A 142 9.23 -1.36 15.22
CA SER A 142 10.56 -1.76 14.77
C SER A 142 10.51 -3.13 14.10
N PHE A 143 11.57 -3.49 13.38
CA PHE A 143 11.69 -4.81 12.74
C PHE A 143 11.43 -5.96 13.73
N ARG A 144 12.06 -5.91 14.91
CA ARG A 144 11.91 -6.93 15.96
C ARG A 144 10.49 -6.99 16.52
N GLU A 145 9.87 -5.85 16.78
CA GLU A 145 8.47 -5.79 17.26
C GLU A 145 7.48 -6.28 16.21
N PHE A 146 7.77 -6.01 14.93
CA PHE A 146 6.95 -6.43 13.79
C PHE A 146 7.02 -7.95 13.60
N TYR A 147 8.21 -8.54 13.53
CA TYR A 147 8.34 -9.98 13.31
C TYR A 147 8.10 -10.82 14.56
N ALA A 148 8.21 -10.24 15.75
CA ALA A 148 7.77 -10.83 17.02
C ALA A 148 8.25 -12.28 17.24
N GLU A 149 9.53 -12.55 16.94
CA GLU A 149 10.08 -13.90 16.88
C GLU A 149 9.81 -14.75 18.14
N LYS A 150 10.05 -14.17 19.33
CA LYS A 150 9.78 -14.85 20.60
C LYS A 150 8.29 -15.20 20.79
N GLN A 151 7.39 -14.31 20.39
CA GLN A 151 5.94 -14.53 20.51
C GLN A 151 5.48 -15.66 19.59
N PHE A 152 5.96 -15.68 18.34
CA PHE A 152 5.64 -16.74 17.38
C PHE A 152 6.34 -18.06 17.67
N ALA A 153 7.50 -18.04 18.33
CA ALA A 153 8.12 -19.24 18.90
C ALA A 153 7.24 -19.88 19.97
N ALA A 154 6.69 -19.08 20.90
CA ALA A 154 5.75 -19.57 21.91
C ALA A 154 4.45 -20.13 21.31
N ILE A 155 3.94 -19.52 20.22
CA ILE A 155 2.79 -20.05 19.46
C ILE A 155 3.13 -21.43 18.87
N ARG A 156 4.29 -21.56 18.24
CA ARG A 156 4.74 -22.83 17.62
C ARG A 156 4.90 -23.93 18.65
N GLU A 157 5.52 -23.61 19.78
CA GLU A 157 5.69 -24.53 20.92
C GLU A 157 4.34 -24.99 21.47
N TYR A 158 3.41 -24.06 21.68
CA TYR A 158 2.05 -24.39 22.12
C TYR A 158 1.30 -25.30 21.14
N ILE A 159 1.42 -25.06 19.83
CA ILE A 159 0.81 -25.94 18.82
C ILE A 159 1.44 -27.35 18.85
N GLY A 160 2.71 -27.47 19.21
CA GLY A 160 3.37 -28.75 19.50
C GLY A 160 3.41 -29.73 18.33
N ARG A 161 3.24 -29.27 17.09
CA ARG A 161 3.20 -30.09 15.87
C ARG A 161 4.19 -29.59 14.83
N PRO A 162 4.78 -30.48 14.00
CA PRO A 162 5.67 -30.05 12.93
C PRO A 162 4.95 -29.11 11.94
N VAL A 163 5.51 -27.92 11.72
CA VAL A 163 4.88 -26.82 10.96
C VAL A 163 4.52 -27.17 9.51
N HIS A 164 5.22 -28.12 8.90
CA HIS A 164 4.95 -28.56 7.51
C HIS A 164 3.67 -29.40 7.40
N THR A 165 3.15 -29.94 8.51
CA THR A 165 1.96 -30.83 8.53
C THR A 165 0.63 -30.09 8.54
N TYR A 166 0.65 -28.76 8.66
CA TYR A 166 -0.56 -27.93 8.67
C TYR A 166 -0.29 -26.59 7.98
N ARG A 167 -1.36 -25.84 7.71
CA ARG A 167 -1.26 -24.46 7.25
C ARG A 167 -1.96 -23.51 8.21
N VAL A 168 -1.45 -22.29 8.28
CA VAL A 168 -2.04 -21.19 9.06
C VAL A 168 -2.49 -20.06 8.15
N ALA A 169 -3.33 -19.16 8.64
CA ALA A 169 -3.60 -17.89 7.98
C ALA A 169 -3.81 -16.76 9.00
N SER A 170 -3.78 -15.53 8.52
CA SER A 170 -3.73 -14.33 9.37
C SER A 170 -4.95 -13.45 9.14
N ILE A 171 -5.52 -12.93 10.23
CA ILE A 171 -6.59 -11.92 10.19
C ILE A 171 -6.13 -10.67 10.93
N GLY A 172 -6.23 -9.51 10.28
CA GLY A 172 -5.84 -8.22 10.88
C GLY A 172 -4.33 -8.04 11.10
N ILE A 173 -3.52 -8.98 10.63
CA ILE A 173 -2.06 -8.96 10.68
C ILE A 173 -1.48 -9.48 9.34
N HIS A 174 -0.26 -9.08 9.00
CA HIS A 174 0.40 -9.52 7.77
C HIS A 174 0.85 -10.99 7.83
N ALA A 175 0.51 -11.76 6.78
CA ALA A 175 0.96 -13.15 6.59
C ALA A 175 2.49 -13.31 6.65
N ALA A 176 3.23 -12.29 6.21
CA ALA A 176 4.69 -12.27 6.22
C ALA A 176 5.29 -12.50 7.63
N ILE A 177 4.56 -12.13 8.69
CA ILE A 177 5.02 -12.32 10.07
C ILE A 177 5.03 -13.81 10.41
N ALA A 178 3.96 -14.54 10.08
CA ALA A 178 3.91 -15.99 10.26
C ALA A 178 4.95 -16.71 9.38
N GLN A 179 5.08 -16.30 8.12
CA GLN A 179 6.05 -16.86 7.16
C GLN A 179 7.50 -16.68 7.62
N TYR A 180 7.87 -15.47 8.07
CA TYR A 180 9.20 -15.19 8.60
C TYR A 180 9.54 -16.07 9.80
N ASN A 181 8.52 -16.40 10.61
CA ASN A 181 8.65 -17.29 11.76
C ASN A 181 8.57 -18.79 11.40
N GLY A 182 8.65 -19.16 10.12
CA GLY A 182 8.70 -20.55 9.67
C GLY A 182 7.36 -21.28 9.62
N PHE A 183 6.22 -20.57 9.76
CA PHE A 183 4.92 -21.18 9.54
C PHE A 183 4.60 -21.26 8.04
N TYR A 184 3.98 -22.36 7.63
CA TYR A 184 3.47 -22.52 6.27
C TYR A 184 2.08 -21.90 6.19
N THR A 185 1.90 -20.89 5.34
CA THR A 185 0.65 -20.11 5.29
C THR A 185 -0.20 -20.44 4.06
N LEU A 186 -1.52 -20.26 4.18
CA LEU A 186 -2.41 -20.17 3.02
C LEU A 186 -2.50 -18.74 2.48
N ASP A 187 -2.43 -17.76 3.37
CA ASP A 187 -2.41 -16.37 2.99
C ASP A 187 -1.01 -15.91 2.62
N THR A 188 -0.90 -14.94 1.71
CA THR A 188 0.38 -14.43 1.24
C THR A 188 0.26 -13.06 0.59
N TYR A 189 1.34 -12.30 0.62
CA TYR A 189 1.55 -11.14 -0.25
C TYR A 189 2.67 -11.50 -1.24
N ASN A 190 2.29 -12.08 -2.38
CA ASN A 190 3.21 -12.56 -3.40
C ASN A 190 2.58 -12.35 -4.78
N ASN A 191 3.37 -11.95 -5.77
CA ASN A 191 2.90 -11.77 -7.14
C ASN A 191 3.05 -13.04 -8.00
N PHE A 192 3.55 -14.14 -7.43
CA PHE A 192 3.84 -15.38 -8.16
C PHE A 192 3.17 -16.58 -7.49
N TYR A 193 1.99 -16.95 -8.00
CA TYR A 193 1.28 -18.18 -7.65
C TYR A 193 0.23 -18.51 -8.73
N PRO A 194 -0.21 -19.78 -8.87
CA PRO A 194 -1.18 -20.17 -9.89
C PRO A 194 -2.53 -19.46 -9.72
N LEU A 195 -3.14 -19.04 -10.82
CA LEU A 195 -4.47 -18.41 -10.79
C LEU A 195 -5.53 -19.32 -10.15
N GLU A 196 -5.46 -20.63 -10.38
CA GLU A 196 -6.33 -21.61 -9.73
C GLU A 196 -6.26 -21.54 -8.20
N TYR A 197 -5.07 -21.30 -7.64
CA TYR A 197 -4.91 -21.12 -6.20
C TYR A 197 -5.68 -19.88 -5.71
N LYS A 198 -5.67 -18.78 -6.47
CA LYS A 198 -6.47 -17.57 -6.17
C LYS A 198 -7.95 -17.90 -6.08
N HIS A 199 -8.47 -18.67 -7.04
CA HIS A 199 -9.88 -19.05 -7.06
C HIS A 199 -10.26 -19.96 -5.89
N ARG A 200 -9.42 -20.96 -5.56
CA ARG A 200 -9.63 -21.79 -4.37
C ARG A 200 -9.60 -20.97 -3.08
N PHE A 201 -8.65 -20.05 -2.95
CA PHE A 201 -8.55 -19.17 -1.79
C PHE A 201 -9.77 -18.24 -1.68
N ARG A 202 -10.26 -17.70 -2.80
CA ARG A 202 -11.46 -16.85 -2.86
C ARG A 202 -12.68 -17.53 -2.21
N CYS A 203 -12.83 -18.84 -2.39
CA CYS A 203 -13.92 -19.61 -1.79
C CYS A 203 -13.94 -19.53 -0.25
N ILE A 204 -12.78 -19.34 0.39
CA ILE A 204 -12.66 -19.19 1.85
C ILE A 204 -13.36 -17.90 2.32
N ILE A 205 -13.22 -16.82 1.55
CA ILE A 205 -13.66 -15.46 1.93
C ILE A 205 -14.87 -14.97 1.12
N ALA A 206 -15.55 -15.85 0.37
CA ALA A 206 -16.58 -15.46 -0.60
C ALA A 206 -17.67 -14.57 0.01
N LYS A 207 -18.18 -14.95 1.20
CA LYS A 207 -19.20 -14.20 1.93
C LYS A 207 -18.69 -12.84 2.43
N GLU A 208 -17.43 -12.75 2.85
CA GLU A 208 -16.81 -11.46 3.20
C GLU A 208 -16.70 -10.52 1.99
N LEU A 209 -16.43 -11.06 0.80
CA LEU A 209 -16.40 -10.28 -0.44
C LEU A 209 -17.81 -9.87 -0.90
N GLU A 210 -18.85 -10.66 -0.61
CA GLU A 210 -20.25 -10.32 -0.90
C GLU A 210 -20.72 -9.10 -0.09
N LYS A 211 -20.30 -9.01 1.17
CA LYS A 211 -20.57 -7.86 2.06
C LYS A 211 -19.95 -6.56 1.55
N ASN A 212 -18.78 -6.64 0.89
CA ASN A 212 -17.97 -5.48 0.56
C ASN A 212 -17.54 -5.43 -0.90
N LYS A 213 -18.29 -4.66 -1.71
CA LYS A 213 -17.99 -4.45 -3.14
C LYS A 213 -16.54 -3.98 -3.39
N LYS A 214 -15.98 -3.11 -2.53
CA LYS A 214 -14.61 -2.60 -2.71
C LYS A 214 -13.55 -3.67 -2.43
N LEU A 215 -13.78 -4.54 -1.45
CA LEU A 215 -12.87 -5.67 -1.20
C LEU A 215 -12.98 -6.72 -2.31
N ARG A 216 -14.19 -7.00 -2.79
CA ARG A 216 -14.41 -7.90 -3.93
C ARG A 216 -13.68 -7.44 -5.17
N GLU A 217 -13.88 -6.19 -5.58
CA GLU A 217 -13.17 -5.59 -6.72
C GLU A 217 -11.66 -5.65 -6.50
N TYR A 218 -11.18 -5.32 -5.30
CA TYR A 218 -9.76 -5.38 -4.99
C TYR A 218 -9.18 -6.80 -5.10
N PHE A 219 -9.84 -7.80 -4.51
CA PHE A 219 -9.35 -9.18 -4.56
C PHE A 219 -9.45 -9.74 -5.98
N ASP A 220 -10.57 -9.53 -6.67
CA ASP A 220 -10.82 -10.11 -7.99
C ASP A 220 -9.91 -9.48 -9.05
N GLU A 221 -9.76 -8.15 -9.05
CA GLU A 221 -8.96 -7.42 -10.05
C GLU A 221 -7.46 -7.36 -9.71
N TRP A 222 -7.03 -7.58 -8.46
CA TRP A 222 -5.62 -7.50 -8.07
C TRP A 222 -5.08 -8.79 -7.43
N GLY A 223 -4.14 -9.45 -8.10
CA GLY A 223 -3.59 -10.75 -7.71
C GLY A 223 -2.37 -10.73 -6.78
N GLY A 224 -2.07 -9.61 -6.11
CA GLY A 224 -0.88 -9.54 -5.27
C GLY A 224 -1.08 -10.14 -3.87
N ARG A 225 -2.30 -10.08 -3.29
CA ARG A 225 -2.58 -10.54 -1.92
C ARG A 225 -3.71 -11.55 -1.89
N CYS A 226 -3.39 -12.75 -1.41
CA CYS A 226 -4.37 -13.69 -0.88
C CYS A 226 -4.40 -13.54 0.64
N TYR A 227 -5.19 -12.62 1.17
CA TYR A 227 -5.36 -12.42 2.62
C TYR A 227 -6.75 -12.86 3.03
N LEU A 228 -6.94 -13.29 4.28
CA LEU A 228 -8.28 -13.47 4.85
C LEU A 228 -8.93 -12.09 5.05
N PHE A 229 -9.48 -11.56 3.97
CA PHE A 229 -10.22 -10.30 3.97
C PHE A 229 -11.49 -10.44 4.80
N VAL A 230 -11.67 -9.48 5.70
CA VAL A 230 -12.84 -9.35 6.56
C VAL A 230 -13.47 -8.00 6.27
N ASP A 231 -14.78 -7.96 5.99
CA ASP A 231 -15.51 -6.74 5.63
C ASP A 231 -15.27 -5.62 6.66
N GLU A 232 -15.44 -5.95 7.94
CA GLU A 232 -15.28 -5.02 9.07
C GLU A 232 -13.88 -4.39 9.16
N LEU A 233 -12.86 -5.07 8.61
CA LEU A 233 -11.47 -4.61 8.65
C LEU A 233 -11.03 -3.93 7.35
N GLY A 234 -11.74 -4.16 6.25
CA GLY A 234 -11.36 -3.62 4.95
C GLY A 234 -9.94 -4.07 4.55
N LYS A 235 -9.12 -3.11 4.14
CA LYS A 235 -7.72 -3.33 3.72
C LYS A 235 -6.71 -3.02 4.83
N HIS A 236 -7.12 -3.12 6.09
CA HIS A 236 -6.25 -2.86 7.24
C HIS A 236 -5.74 -4.19 7.82
N TYR A 237 -4.41 -4.35 7.87
CA TYR A 237 -3.75 -5.59 8.31
C TYR A 237 -2.65 -5.34 9.35
N MET A 238 -2.74 -4.25 10.11
CA MET A 238 -1.76 -3.88 11.12
C MET A 238 -2.46 -3.44 12.41
N PHE A 239 -3.33 -4.30 12.95
CA PHE A 239 -3.95 -4.05 14.25
C PHE A 239 -2.95 -4.35 15.37
N LYS A 240 -2.46 -3.30 16.02
CA LYS A 240 -1.52 -3.39 17.15
C LYS A 240 -2.23 -3.87 18.42
N LYS A 241 -1.45 -4.33 19.42
CA LYS A 241 -1.91 -4.75 20.75
C LYS A 241 -2.75 -3.71 21.51
N THR A 242 -2.67 -2.43 21.14
CA THR A 242 -3.46 -1.34 21.71
C THR A 242 -4.86 -1.19 21.09
N SER A 243 -5.18 -1.93 20.02
CA SER A 243 -6.49 -1.91 19.38
C SER A 243 -7.54 -2.51 20.30
N LYS A 244 -8.66 -1.79 20.49
CA LYS A 244 -9.84 -2.26 21.22
C LYS A 244 -10.93 -2.83 20.28
N ARG A 245 -10.64 -2.92 18.98
CA ARG A 245 -11.60 -3.45 18.01
C ARG A 245 -11.80 -4.95 18.20
N THR A 246 -12.97 -5.41 17.80
CA THR A 246 -13.37 -6.82 17.73
C THR A 246 -13.97 -7.07 16.35
N ILE A 247 -14.06 -8.33 15.95
CA ILE A 247 -14.73 -8.77 14.72
C ILE A 247 -16.04 -9.43 15.13
N ARG A 248 -17.18 -8.93 14.64
CA ARG A 248 -18.51 -9.33 15.12
C ARG A 248 -19.23 -10.31 14.22
N HIS A 249 -19.07 -10.15 12.92
CA HIS A 249 -19.84 -10.82 11.88
C HIS A 249 -18.91 -11.44 10.83
N LEU A 250 -17.94 -12.23 11.29
CA LEU A 250 -17.08 -13.00 10.39
C LEU A 250 -17.89 -14.11 9.71
N GLU A 251 -17.74 -14.30 8.41
CA GLU A 251 -18.28 -15.45 7.68
C GLU A 251 -17.24 -16.06 6.74
N LEU A 252 -16.42 -16.96 7.29
CA LEU A 252 -15.48 -17.77 6.52
C LEU A 252 -16.09 -19.10 6.10
N ASN A 253 -15.77 -19.53 4.89
CA ASN A 253 -15.96 -20.92 4.49
C ASN A 253 -14.83 -21.77 5.07
N THR A 254 -14.98 -22.14 6.33
CA THR A 254 -13.98 -22.89 7.09
C THR A 254 -13.79 -24.32 6.54
N LYS A 255 -14.78 -24.88 5.84
CA LYS A 255 -14.65 -26.14 5.10
C LYS A 255 -13.64 -26.01 3.95
N ALA A 256 -13.74 -24.96 3.14
CA ALA A 256 -12.77 -24.68 2.07
C ALA A 256 -11.37 -24.42 2.65
N PHE A 257 -11.28 -23.66 3.75
CA PHE A 257 -10.01 -23.43 4.45
C PHE A 257 -9.37 -24.73 4.92
N TYR A 258 -10.16 -25.63 5.53
CA TYR A 258 -9.69 -26.93 6.00
C TYR A 258 -9.25 -27.84 4.86
N ALA A 259 -9.98 -27.86 3.74
CA ALA A 259 -9.65 -28.63 2.54
C ALA A 259 -8.33 -28.18 1.90
N MET A 260 -7.98 -26.90 2.00
CA MET A 260 -6.67 -26.36 1.58
C MET A 260 -5.53 -26.65 2.57
N GLY A 261 -5.80 -27.39 3.67
CA GLY A 261 -4.80 -27.74 4.69
C GLY A 261 -4.73 -26.75 5.86
N GLY A 262 -5.61 -25.74 5.89
CA GLY A 262 -5.71 -24.77 6.97
C GLY A 262 -6.16 -25.42 8.28
N ARG A 263 -5.47 -25.13 9.38
CA ARG A 263 -5.81 -25.65 10.72
C ARG A 263 -5.87 -24.58 11.80
N TYR A 264 -5.09 -23.51 11.64
CA TYR A 264 -5.04 -22.42 12.61
C TYR A 264 -5.18 -21.06 11.94
N ILE A 265 -5.80 -20.12 12.64
CA ILE A 265 -5.86 -18.71 12.27
C ILE A 265 -5.20 -17.88 13.36
N PHE A 266 -4.27 -17.02 12.96
CA PHE A 266 -3.64 -16.00 13.80
C PHE A 266 -4.40 -14.69 13.61
N SER A 267 -5.28 -14.36 14.56
CA SER A 267 -6.02 -13.11 14.50
C SER A 267 -5.39 -12.06 15.41
N ALA A 268 -5.25 -10.82 14.93
CA ALA A 268 -4.84 -9.68 15.76
C ALA A 268 -5.98 -9.14 16.65
N LEU A 269 -7.22 -9.52 16.34
CA LEU A 269 -8.43 -9.07 17.03
C LEU A 269 -9.25 -10.29 17.49
N PRO A 270 -9.98 -10.20 18.60
CA PRO A 270 -10.92 -11.26 18.96
C PRO A 270 -12.09 -11.29 17.96
N ILE A 271 -12.52 -12.51 17.63
CA ILE A 271 -13.69 -12.81 16.81
C ILE A 271 -14.82 -13.22 17.75
N GLU A 272 -15.88 -12.40 17.82
CA GLU A 272 -17.03 -12.62 18.72
C GLU A 272 -17.85 -13.82 18.27
N ASN A 273 -18.09 -13.98 16.95
CA ASN A 273 -18.84 -15.08 16.37
C ASN A 273 -17.94 -16.25 15.89
N ALA A 274 -16.85 -16.53 16.61
CA ALA A 274 -15.89 -17.56 16.21
C ALA A 274 -16.54 -18.95 16.08
N SER A 275 -17.45 -19.30 17.00
CA SER A 275 -18.17 -20.58 16.99
C SER A 275 -19.02 -20.78 15.73
N ASP A 276 -19.67 -19.73 15.24
CA ASP A 276 -20.48 -19.75 14.00
C ASP A 276 -19.63 -20.07 12.76
N ASN A 277 -18.32 -19.83 12.85
CA ASN A 277 -17.33 -20.08 11.81
C ASN A 277 -16.59 -21.42 12.02
N ALA A 278 -17.05 -22.28 12.95
CA ALA A 278 -16.33 -23.48 13.37
C ALA A 278 -14.88 -23.18 13.81
N LEU A 279 -14.67 -22.05 14.49
CA LEU A 279 -13.40 -21.66 15.08
C LEU A 279 -13.47 -21.77 16.61
N HIS A 280 -12.46 -22.38 17.21
CA HIS A 280 -12.28 -22.49 18.64
C HIS A 280 -11.07 -21.65 19.07
N LEU A 281 -11.25 -20.74 20.03
CA LEU A 281 -10.14 -19.98 20.58
C LEU A 281 -9.31 -20.89 21.50
N GLU A 282 -8.08 -21.18 21.10
CA GLU A 282 -7.16 -22.02 21.87
C GLU A 282 -6.44 -21.24 22.96
N ARG A 283 -5.83 -20.11 22.57
CA ARG A 283 -4.98 -19.31 23.46
C ARG A 283 -4.80 -17.90 22.94
N VAL A 284 -4.56 -16.96 23.85
CA VAL A 284 -4.18 -15.59 23.52
C VAL A 284 -2.72 -15.35 23.92
N PHE A 285 -1.91 -14.92 22.96
CA PHE A 285 -0.50 -14.62 23.16
C PHE A 285 -0.29 -13.11 23.22
N ARG A 286 0.23 -12.63 24.34
CA ARG A 286 0.63 -11.24 24.56
C ARG A 286 2.12 -11.18 24.80
N SER A 287 2.75 -10.10 24.35
CA SER A 287 4.17 -9.86 24.60
C SER A 287 4.45 -8.36 24.63
N ASP A 288 5.23 -7.94 25.63
CA ASP A 288 5.67 -6.56 25.78
C ASP A 288 6.68 -6.16 24.70
N GLU A 289 7.46 -7.12 24.20
CA GLU A 289 8.45 -6.94 23.14
C GLU A 289 7.85 -6.92 21.71
N SER A 290 6.56 -7.25 21.56
CA SER A 290 5.89 -7.36 20.26
C SER A 290 4.85 -6.27 20.05
N ALA A 291 4.56 -5.96 18.79
CA ALA A 291 3.48 -5.03 18.44
C ALA A 291 2.07 -5.64 18.53
N TRP A 292 1.94 -6.94 18.79
CA TRP A 292 0.72 -7.71 18.51
C TRP A 292 0.14 -8.39 19.75
N THR A 293 -1.17 -8.51 19.78
CA THR A 293 -1.86 -9.56 20.56
C THR A 293 -2.37 -10.58 19.56
N ILE A 294 -1.99 -11.85 19.72
CA ILE A 294 -2.38 -12.91 18.79
C ILE A 294 -3.40 -13.81 19.47
N TYR A 295 -4.61 -13.85 18.92
CA TYR A 295 -5.66 -14.80 19.25
C TYR A 295 -5.48 -16.00 18.32
N LEU A 296 -5.06 -17.13 18.91
CA LEU A 296 -4.87 -18.38 18.18
C LEU A 296 -6.21 -19.12 18.10
N TYR A 297 -6.78 -19.17 16.91
CA TYR A 297 -7.99 -19.95 16.64
C TYR A 297 -7.62 -21.26 15.95
N LYS A 298 -8.25 -22.36 16.37
CA LYS A 298 -8.18 -23.66 15.72
C LYS A 298 -9.49 -23.95 15.00
N VAL A 299 -9.39 -24.53 13.82
CA VAL A 299 -10.55 -24.98 13.07
C VAL A 299 -11.13 -26.24 13.72
N ALA A 300 -12.37 -26.16 14.18
CA ALA A 300 -13.11 -27.22 14.84
C ALA A 300 -13.98 -28.03 13.84
N TRP A 301 -13.51 -28.22 12.61
CA TRP A 301 -14.22 -29.04 11.63
C TRP A 301 -14.09 -30.52 12.00
N LYS A 302 -15.14 -31.08 12.61
CA LYS A 302 -15.34 -32.52 12.71
C LYS A 302 -15.79 -33.01 11.35
N GLY A 303 -14.87 -33.53 10.54
CA GLY A 303 -15.24 -34.18 9.29
C GLY A 303 -16.17 -35.36 9.59
N GLY A 304 -17.39 -35.32 9.07
CA GLY A 304 -18.08 -36.55 8.72
C GLY A 304 -17.26 -37.24 7.65
N THR A 305 -16.85 -38.48 7.95
CA THR A 305 -16.36 -39.45 6.97
C THR A 305 -17.39 -39.69 5.89
#